data_AF-A0A8T1SNB7-F1
#
_entry.id   AF-A0A8T1SNB7-F1
#
_cell.length_a   1.000
_cell.length_b   1.000
_cell.length_c   1.000
_cell.angle_alpha   90.00
_cell.angle_beta   90.00
_cell.angle_gamma   90.00
#
_symmetry.space_group_name_H-M   'P 1'
#
loop_
_entity.id
_entity.type
_entity.pdbx_description
1 polymer ?
#
loop_
_entity_poly.entity_id
_entity_poly.type
_entity_poly.pdbx_seq_one_letter_code
_entity_poly.pdbx_strand_id
1 'polypeptide(L)'
;GLGSKKHPVHLLVPHGAFEIKNPPMLKHSDILSWFESCREGKIEGIVWHCNDGHLIKLHRHHLGMCWPIPETFLNSQPVVIAVNGTKYDCDFEPKCLFNHFSKLNGQRFSRLKDIKFDV
;
A
#
# COMPACT_ATOMS: atom_id res chain seq x y z
N GLY A 1 -10.51 -2.06 5.29
CA GLY A 1 -9.20 -1.54 4.85
C GLY A 1 -8.93 -0.23 5.53
N LEU A 2 -7.74 0.35 5.39
CA LEU A 2 -7.27 1.48 6.21
C LEU A 2 -8.00 2.83 6.00
N GLY A 3 -8.95 2.94 5.05
CA GLY A 3 -9.63 4.20 4.77
C GLY A 3 -10.63 4.06 3.62
N SER A 4 -11.03 5.19 3.05
CA SER A 4 -11.98 5.25 1.92
C SER A 4 -11.53 6.24 0.86
N LYS A 5 -12.23 6.29 -0.28
CA LYS A 5 -11.98 7.32 -1.32
C LYS A 5 -12.17 8.75 -0.77
N LYS A 6 -13.09 8.93 0.18
CA LYS A 6 -13.35 10.22 0.83
C LYS A 6 -12.33 10.55 1.92
N HIS A 7 -11.80 9.50 2.57
CA HIS A 7 -10.85 9.60 3.68
C HIS A 7 -9.65 8.67 3.44
N PRO A 8 -8.75 9.02 2.50
CA PRO A 8 -7.60 8.18 2.18
C PRO A 8 -6.57 8.22 3.31
N VAL A 9 -5.96 7.08 3.58
CA VAL A 9 -4.78 7.00 4.45
C VAL A 9 -3.54 7.03 3.59
N HIS A 10 -2.72 8.05 3.82
CA HIS A 10 -1.40 8.18 3.23
C HIS A 10 -0.37 7.79 4.27
N LEU A 11 0.45 6.78 3.94
CA LEU A 11 1.59 6.39 4.75
C LEU A 11 2.84 6.94 4.07
N LEU A 12 3.55 7.84 4.73
CA LEU A 12 4.92 8.15 4.33
C LEU A 12 5.79 7.00 4.82
N VAL A 13 6.17 6.12 3.88
CA VAL A 13 7.06 5.00 4.17
C VAL A 13 8.48 5.46 3.88
N PRO A 14 9.35 5.60 4.90
CA PRO A 14 10.77 5.85 4.65
C PRO A 14 11.33 4.62 3.94
N HIS A 15 11.59 4.75 2.65
CA HIS A 15 12.24 3.73 1.85
C HIS A 15 13.67 4.16 1.53
N GLY A 16 14.62 3.22 1.62
CA GLY A 16 15.92 3.40 1.01
C GLY A 16 15.81 3.36 -0.52
N ALA A 17 16.81 3.89 -1.21
CA ALA A 17 17.01 3.61 -2.62
C ALA A 17 18.12 2.55 -2.73
N PHE A 18 17.91 1.52 -3.56
CA PHE A 18 18.96 0.60 -3.93
C PHE A 18 19.19 0.73 -5.43
N GLU A 19 20.39 1.14 -5.81
CA GLU A 19 20.76 1.24 -7.22
C GLU A 19 21.08 -0.16 -7.77
N ILE A 20 20.35 -0.57 -8.80
CA ILE A 20 20.64 -1.80 -9.52
C ILE A 20 21.60 -1.45 -10.65
N LYS A 21 22.90 -1.66 -10.42
CA LYS A 21 23.97 -1.27 -11.39
C LYS A 21 23.86 -1.96 -12.75
N ASN A 22 23.42 -3.21 -12.75
CA ASN A 22 23.25 -4.03 -13.94
C ASN A 22 21.85 -4.64 -13.92
N PRO A 23 20.79 -3.86 -14.22
CA PRO A 23 19.45 -4.40 -14.20
C PRO A 23 19.35 -5.49 -15.28
N PRO A 24 18.73 -6.64 -14.98
CA PRO A 24 18.50 -7.65 -16.00
C PRO A 24 17.60 -7.06 -17.10
N MET A 25 17.74 -7.58 -18.32
CA MET A 25 16.80 -7.24 -19.39
C MET A 25 15.40 -7.69 -18.99
N LEU A 26 14.52 -6.73 -18.75
CA LEU A 26 13.11 -6.98 -18.44
C LEU A 26 12.33 -7.12 -19.75
N LYS A 27 11.78 -8.31 -20.00
CA LYS A 27 10.81 -8.50 -21.08
C LYS A 27 9.41 -8.23 -20.57
N HIS A 28 8.54 -7.77 -21.46
CA HIS A 28 7.11 -7.59 -21.16
C HIS A 28 6.48 -8.86 -20.57
N SER A 29 6.87 -10.03 -21.08
CA SER A 29 6.42 -11.34 -20.56
C SER A 29 6.79 -11.59 -19.11
N ASP A 30 7.94 -11.08 -18.65
CA ASP A 30 8.43 -11.31 -17.29
C ASP A 30 7.56 -10.55 -16.28
N ILE A 31 7.14 -9.32 -16.64
CA ILE A 31 6.24 -8.49 -15.84
C ILE A 31 4.86 -9.14 -15.75
N LEU A 32 4.31 -9.59 -16.88
CA LEU A 32 3.04 -10.32 -16.92
C LEU A 32 3.10 -11.56 -16.02
N SER A 33 4.13 -12.39 -16.21
CA SER A 33 4.35 -13.60 -15.43
C SER A 33 4.42 -13.29 -13.94
N TRP A 34 5.14 -12.23 -13.53
CA TRP A 34 5.25 -11.84 -12.13
C TRP A 34 3.88 -11.44 -11.53
N PHE A 35 3.07 -10.67 -12.25
CA PHE A 35 1.72 -10.27 -11.82
C PHE A 35 0.73 -11.44 -11.65
N GLU A 36 0.99 -12.61 -12.25
CA GLU A 36 0.11 -13.79 -12.20
C GLU A 36 0.63 -14.92 -11.30
N SER A 37 1.94 -15.18 -11.37
CA SER A 37 2.54 -16.41 -10.85
C SER A 37 2.93 -16.37 -9.38
N CYS A 38 3.05 -15.18 -8.78
CA CYS A 38 3.52 -15.05 -7.41
C CYS A 38 2.54 -14.28 -6.51
N ARG A 39 2.71 -14.47 -5.19
CA ARG A 39 1.83 -13.87 -4.19
C ARG A 39 2.04 -12.36 -4.11
N GLU A 40 3.29 -11.92 -4.17
CA GLU A 40 3.73 -10.52 -4.14
C GLU A 40 3.25 -9.74 -5.37
N GLY A 41 3.10 -10.42 -6.51
CA GLY A 41 2.56 -9.88 -7.75
C GLY A 41 1.05 -9.64 -7.74
N LYS A 42 0.34 -10.06 -6.68
CA LYS A 42 -1.06 -9.68 -6.43
C LYS A 42 -1.16 -8.23 -5.95
N ILE A 43 -0.69 -7.31 -6.78
CA ILE A 43 -0.82 -5.87 -6.60
C ILE A 43 -1.52 -5.29 -7.81
N GLU A 44 -2.03 -4.09 -7.63
CA GLU A 44 -2.75 -3.36 -8.66
C GLU A 44 -1.78 -2.85 -9.74
N GLY A 45 -0.65 -2.27 -9.35
CA GLY A 45 0.31 -1.72 -10.29
C GLY A 45 1.64 -1.41 -9.64
N ILE A 46 2.63 -1.12 -10.48
CA ILE A 46 3.99 -0.77 -10.07
C ILE A 46 4.23 0.71 -10.40
N VAL A 47 4.96 1.40 -9.53
CA VAL A 47 5.42 2.77 -9.75
C VAL A 47 6.94 2.77 -9.68
N TRP A 48 7.59 3.31 -10.71
CA TRP A 48 9.03 3.54 -10.73
C TRP A 48 9.35 5.02 -10.62
N HIS A 49 10.37 5.32 -9.82
CA HIS A 49 11.01 6.63 -9.77
C HIS A 49 12.19 6.62 -10.73
N CYS A 50 12.18 7.53 -11.70
CA CYS A 50 13.28 7.74 -12.62
C CYS A 50 14.30 8.71 -12.03
N ASN A 51 15.56 8.62 -12.48
CA ASN A 51 16.67 9.44 -11.98
C ASN A 51 16.48 10.95 -12.23
N ASP A 52 15.63 11.31 -13.20
CA ASP A 52 15.28 12.68 -13.56
C ASP A 52 14.04 13.20 -12.80
N GLY A 53 13.52 12.42 -11.84
CA GLY A 53 12.35 12.77 -11.03
C GLY A 53 11.02 12.40 -11.67
N HIS A 54 10.99 11.87 -12.90
CA HIS A 54 9.74 11.36 -13.48
C HIS A 54 9.24 10.11 -12.75
N LEU A 55 7.92 9.91 -12.80
CA LEU A 55 7.26 8.72 -12.28
C LEU A 55 6.61 7.95 -13.43
N ILE A 56 6.93 6.66 -13.55
CA ILE A 56 6.27 5.76 -14.48
C ILE A 56 5.33 4.85 -13.68
N LYS A 57 4.06 4.79 -14.09
CA LYS A 57 3.04 3.95 -13.48
C LYS A 57 2.57 2.88 -14.45
N LEU A 58 2.68 1.62 -14.05
CA LEU A 58 2.14 0.49 -14.79
C LEU A 58 1.03 -0.17 -13.99
N HIS A 59 -0.18 -0.14 -14.53
CA HIS A 59 -1.34 -0.79 -13.94
C HIS A 59 -1.65 -2.10 -14.69
N ARG A 60 -2.24 -3.08 -14.01
CA ARG A 60 -2.67 -4.36 -14.65
C ARG A 60 -3.51 -4.16 -15.91
N HIS A 61 -4.41 -3.17 -15.92
CA HIS A 61 -5.25 -2.91 -17.10
C HIS A 61 -4.47 -2.40 -18.32
N HIS A 62 -3.32 -1.75 -18.13
CA HIS A 62 -2.44 -1.39 -19.25
C HIS A 62 -1.84 -2.63 -19.94
N LEU A 63 -1.84 -3.77 -19.25
CA LEU A 63 -1.35 -5.07 -19.73
C LEU A 63 -2.50 -6.00 -20.18
N GLY A 64 -3.74 -5.49 -20.26
CA GLY A 64 -4.92 -6.29 -20.61
C GLY A 64 -5.37 -7.26 -19.50
N MET A 65 -4.86 -7.12 -18.28
CA MET A 65 -5.17 -7.99 -17.16
C MET A 65 -6.35 -7.47 -16.34
N CYS A 66 -6.94 -8.35 -15.52
CA CYS A 66 -8.02 -7.98 -14.59
C CYS A 66 -7.58 -6.86 -13.64
N TRP A 67 -8.45 -5.86 -13.47
CA TRP A 67 -8.30 -4.71 -12.59
C TRP A 67 -9.69 -4.15 -12.24
N PRO A 68 -10.00 -3.81 -10.97
CA PRO A 68 -9.18 -4.08 -9.78
C PRO A 68 -9.15 -5.58 -9.48
N ILE A 69 -8.13 -6.04 -8.76
CA ILE A 69 -8.11 -7.43 -8.30
C ILE A 69 -8.88 -7.57 -6.98
N PRO A 70 -9.61 -8.68 -6.77
CA PRO A 70 -10.46 -8.85 -5.59
C PRO A 70 -9.66 -8.91 -4.28
N GLU A 71 -8.42 -9.41 -4.34
CA GLU A 71 -7.54 -9.55 -3.18
C GLU A 71 -6.11 -9.16 -3.56
N THR A 72 -5.59 -8.10 -2.94
CA THR A 72 -4.18 -7.72 -3.07
C THR A 72 -3.34 -8.33 -1.94
N PHE A 73 -2.06 -8.60 -2.21
CA PHE A 73 -1.12 -9.20 -1.28
C PHE A 73 -1.05 -8.46 0.06
N LEU A 74 -0.92 -7.13 0.01
CA LEU A 74 -0.80 -6.29 1.19
C LEU A 74 -2.09 -6.29 2.02
N ASN A 75 -3.25 -6.33 1.35
CA ASN A 75 -4.54 -6.37 2.05
C ASN A 75 -4.76 -7.66 2.85
N SER A 76 -4.10 -8.75 2.46
CA SER A 76 -4.13 -10.03 3.16
C SER A 76 -3.10 -10.15 4.30
N GLN A 77 -2.22 -9.16 4.51
CA GLN A 77 -1.18 -9.27 5.54
C GLN A 77 -1.72 -8.96 6.93
N PRO A 78 -1.26 -9.68 7.97
CA PRO A 78 -1.54 -9.31 9.35
C PRO A 78 -0.90 -7.96 9.68
N VAL A 79 -1.56 -7.20 10.55
CA VAL A 79 -1.14 -5.84 10.90
C VAL A 79 -1.43 -5.55 12.37
N VAL A 80 -0.60 -4.72 12.98
CA VAL A 80 -0.82 -4.14 14.30
C VAL A 80 -0.94 -2.63 14.14
N ILE A 81 -1.94 -2.03 14.76
CA ILE A 81 -2.09 -0.57 14.77
C ILE A 81 -1.31 -0.02 15.97
N ALA A 82 -0.29 0.80 15.70
CA ALA A 82 0.59 1.37 16.72
C ALA A 82 0.55 2.91 16.67
N VAL A 83 -0.62 3.47 16.97
CA VAL A 83 -0.86 4.91 17.01
C VAL A 83 -1.14 5.33 18.44
N ASN A 84 -0.10 5.69 19.18
CA ASN A 84 -0.28 6.19 20.54
C ASN A 84 -0.70 7.68 20.50
N GLY A 85 -1.97 7.94 20.78
CA GLY A 85 -2.52 9.30 20.80
C GLY A 85 -1.92 10.20 21.87
N THR A 86 -1.39 9.66 22.97
CA THR A 86 -0.79 10.45 24.06
C THR A 86 0.69 10.75 23.82
N LYS A 87 1.31 10.14 22.80
CA LYS A 87 2.72 10.35 22.48
C LYS A 87 2.98 11.69 21.79
N TYR A 88 1.95 12.26 21.17
CA TYR A 88 2.05 13.49 20.41
C TYR A 88 1.28 14.59 21.16
N ASP A 89 1.93 15.72 21.39
CA ASP A 89 1.31 16.90 21.99
C ASP A 89 0.54 17.67 20.91
N CYS A 90 -0.50 17.02 20.36
CA CYS A 90 -1.34 17.60 19.33
C CYS A 90 -2.80 17.19 19.50
N ASP A 91 -3.68 18.19 19.53
CA ASP A 91 -5.12 17.97 19.50
C ASP A 91 -5.55 17.56 18.09
N PHE A 92 -5.68 16.26 17.90
CA PHE A 92 -6.23 15.70 16.67
C PHE A 92 -7.70 16.10 16.52
N GLU A 93 -8.08 16.63 15.35
CA GLU A 93 -9.49 16.88 15.07
C GLU A 93 -10.32 15.59 15.29
N PRO A 94 -11.52 15.66 15.89
CA PRO A 94 -12.29 14.48 16.26
C PRO A 94 -12.56 13.51 15.11
N LYS A 95 -12.67 14.04 13.88
CA LYS A 95 -12.95 13.31 12.64
C LYS A 95 -11.71 12.88 11.86
N CYS A 96 -10.51 13.24 12.32
CA CYS A 96 -9.30 12.84 11.61
C CYS A 96 -9.01 11.33 11.80
N LEU A 97 -8.32 10.75 10.81
CA LEU A 97 -8.02 9.32 10.81
C LEU A 97 -7.09 8.92 11.97
N PHE A 98 -6.22 9.82 12.44
CA PHE A 98 -5.34 9.56 13.59
C PHE A 98 -6.13 9.32 14.88
N ASN A 99 -7.21 10.08 15.12
CA ASN A 99 -8.09 9.85 16.27
C ASN A 99 -8.85 8.51 16.16
N HIS A 100 -9.15 8.06 14.94
CA HIS A 100 -9.72 6.73 14.74
C HIS A 100 -8.68 5.63 15.02
N PHE A 101 -7.47 5.77 14.47
CA PHE A 101 -6.39 4.80 14.70
C PHE A 101 -5.91 4.75 16.15
N SER A 102 -5.94 5.86 16.89
CA SER A 102 -5.54 5.87 18.30
C SER A 102 -6.45 5.01 19.16
N LYS A 103 -7.74 4.91 18.84
CA LYS A 103 -8.69 3.99 19.48
C LYS A 103 -8.40 2.51 19.19
N LEU A 104 -7.71 2.24 18.09
CA LEU A 104 -7.28 0.90 17.68
C LEU A 104 -5.84 0.58 18.13
N ASN A 105 -5.19 1.45 18.91
CA ASN A 105 -3.81 1.27 19.31
C ASN A 105 -3.59 -0.06 20.06
N GLY A 106 -2.54 -0.79 19.66
CA GLY A 106 -2.21 -2.12 20.18
C GLY A 106 -3.03 -3.26 19.60
N GLN A 107 -4.11 -2.98 18.87
CA GLN A 107 -4.94 -4.04 18.27
C GLN A 107 -4.23 -4.69 17.09
N ARG A 108 -4.39 -6.02 17.00
CA ARG A 108 -3.86 -6.86 15.92
C ARG A 108 -4.99 -7.40 15.07
N PHE A 109 -4.84 -7.29 13.76
CA PHE A 109 -5.75 -7.84 12.77
C PHE A 109 -5.03 -8.93 11.97
N SER A 110 -5.74 -10.00 11.63
CA SER A 110 -5.21 -11.08 10.80
C SER A 110 -4.97 -10.64 9.36
N ARG A 111 -5.74 -9.65 8.86
CA ARG A 111 -5.59 -9.04 7.54
C ARG A 111 -5.84 -7.53 7.60
N LEU A 112 -5.07 -6.74 6.87
CA LEU A 112 -5.24 -5.30 6.74
C LEU A 112 -6.65 -4.89 6.30
N LYS A 113 -7.27 -5.67 5.41
CA LYS A 113 -8.63 -5.40 4.94
C LYS A 113 -9.70 -5.53 6.03
N ASP A 114 -9.42 -6.27 7.10
CA ASP A 114 -10.38 -6.54 8.19
C ASP A 114 -10.55 -5.35 9.12
N ILE A 115 -9.66 -4.35 9.05
CA ILE A 115 -9.84 -3.09 9.76
C ILE A 115 -11.08 -2.40 9.20
N LYS A 116 -12.06 -2.14 10.06
CA LYS A 116 -13.30 -1.45 9.72
C LYS A 116 -13.20 0.00 10.18
N PHE A 117 -13.58 0.89 9.28
CA PHE A 117 -13.71 2.31 9.54
C PHE A 117 -15.20 2.64 9.49
N ASP A 118 -15.75 3.09 10.61
CA ASP A 118 -17.09 3.69 10.65
C ASP A 118 -16.99 5.15 10.21
N VAL A 119 -16.61 5.39 8.94
CA VAL A 119 -16.35 6.73 8.40
C VAL A 119 -17.15 7.00 7.14
#